data_AF-A0A1I0EVT7-F1
#
_entry.id   AF-A0A1I0EVT7-F1
#
_cell.length_a   1.000
_cell.length_b   1.000
_cell.length_c   1.000
_cell.angle_alpha   90.00
_cell.angle_beta   90.00
_cell.angle_gamma   90.00
#
_symmetry.space_group_name_H-M   'P 1'
#
loop_
_entity.id
_entity.type
_entity.pdbx_description
1 polymer ?
#
loop_
_entity_poly.entity_id
_entity_poly.type
_entity_poly.pdbx_seq_one_letter_code
_entity_poly.pdbx_strand_id
1 'polypeptide(L)' 'MQREPITIAEAAERLDKPEPLVRCWASRYRGRRLLKVGKTVYYDWLDLCTIGRQIHIGQKVPPSPEERDELRAALKPAA' A
#
# COMPACT_ATOMS: atom_id res chain seq x y z
N MET A 1 5.03 5.83 12.35
CA MET A 1 5.46 6.15 10.97
C MET A 1 4.53 7.21 10.41
N GLN A 2 5.04 8.22 9.72
CA GLN A 2 4.21 9.23 9.06
C GLN A 2 3.46 8.57 7.90
N ARG A 3 2.13 8.74 7.85
CA ARG A 3 1.28 8.19 6.79
C ARG A 3 1.34 9.11 5.59
N GLU A 4 1.55 8.56 4.40
CA GLU A 4 1.68 9.34 3.17
C GLU A 4 0.45 9.11 2.30
N PRO A 5 -0.45 10.11 2.15
CA PRO A 5 -1.65 9.98 1.34
C PRO A 5 -1.31 9.99 -0.15
N ILE A 6 -1.87 9.02 -0.88
CA ILE A 6 -1.69 8.89 -2.34
C ILE A 6 -2.96 8.35 -3.00
N THR A 7 -3.23 8.76 -4.24
CA THR A 7 -4.29 8.15 -5.06
C THR A 7 -3.79 6.87 -5.74
N ILE A 8 -4.71 6.06 -6.28
CA ILE A 8 -4.32 4.84 -7.02
C ILE A 8 -3.56 5.20 -8.30
N ALA A 9 -3.94 6.28 -8.99
CA ALA A 9 -3.26 6.75 -10.20
C ALA A 9 -1.80 7.15 -9.91
N GLU A 10 -1.59 8.01 -8.91
CA GLU A 10 -0.23 8.41 -8.48
C GLU A 10 0.59 7.21 -8.00
N ALA A 11 -0.02 6.28 -7.27
CA ALA A 11 0.66 5.07 -6.82
C ALA A 11 1.06 4.16 -7.98
N ALA A 12 0.22 4.05 -9.00
CA ALA A 12 0.49 3.27 -10.21
C ALA A 12 1.68 3.84 -11.00
N GLU A 13 1.71 5.17 -11.17
CA GLU A 13 2.85 5.87 -11.78
C GLU A 13 4.14 5.63 -11.00
N ARG A 14 4.13 5.83 -9.67
CA ARG A 14 5.33 5.65 -8.84
C ARG A 14 5.83 4.21 -8.78
N LEU A 15 4.93 3.23 -8.82
CA LEU A 15 5.29 1.81 -8.79
C LEU A 15 5.68 1.26 -10.16
N ASP A 16 5.52 2.05 -11.23
CA ASP A 16 5.61 1.62 -12.61
C ASP A 16 4.74 0.36 -12.85
N LYS A 17 3.44 0.48 -12.50
CA LYS A 17 2.45 -0.59 -12.61
C LYS A 17 1.16 -0.07 -13.23
N PRO A 18 0.38 -0.93 -13.92
CA PRO A 18 -0.94 -0.53 -14.39
C PRO A 18 -1.87 -0.13 -13.24
N GLU A 19 -2.62 0.96 -13.42
CA GLU A 19 -3.61 1.41 -12.42
C GLU A 19 -4.62 0.32 -12.02
N PRO A 20 -5.16 -0.50 -12.94
CA PRO A 20 -6.06 -1.59 -12.58
C PRO A 20 -5.42 -2.62 -11.64
N LEU A 21 -4.12 -2.86 -11.78
CA LEU A 21 -3.38 -3.80 -10.93
C LEU A 21 -3.29 -3.27 -9.49
N VAL A 22 -2.90 -2.00 -9.33
CA VAL A 22 -2.83 -1.35 -8.01
C VAL A 22 -4.21 -1.23 -7.38
N ARG A 23 -5.25 -0.96 -8.17
CA ARG A 23 -6.65 -0.98 -7.72
C ARG A 23 -7.07 -2.36 -7.22
N CYS A 24 -6.71 -3.43 -7.95
CA CYS A 24 -6.94 -4.81 -7.52
C CYS A 24 -6.22 -5.11 -6.20
N TRP A 25 -4.99 -4.65 -6.02
CA TRP A 25 -4.27 -4.81 -4.75
C TRP A 25 -4.98 -4.13 -3.59
N ALA A 26 -5.32 -2.85 -3.76
CA ALA A 26 -6.02 -2.06 -2.75
C ALA A 26 -7.38 -2.67 -2.36
N SER A 27 -8.10 -3.26 -3.32
CA SER A 27 -9.36 -3.96 -3.07
C SER A 27 -9.15 -5.32 -2.38
N ARG A 28 -8.31 -6.19 -2.96
CA ARG A 28 -8.07 -7.57 -2.51
C ARG A 28 -7.46 -7.64 -1.12
N TYR A 29 -6.49 -6.77 -0.84
CA TYR A 29 -5.75 -6.75 0.42
C TYR A 29 -6.23 -5.64 1.36
N ARG A 30 -7.40 -5.03 1.09
CA ARG A 30 -7.99 -3.99 1.94
C ARG A 30 -6.96 -2.90 2.29
N GLY A 31 -6.38 -2.28 1.27
CA GLY A 31 -5.40 -1.20 1.45
C GLY A 31 -5.93 -0.10 2.37
N ARG A 32 -5.08 0.43 3.24
CA ARG A 32 -5.42 1.44 4.26
C ARG A 32 -5.88 2.71 3.57
N ARG A 33 -7.18 3.00 3.68
CA ARG A 33 -7.77 4.26 3.21
C ARG A 33 -7.54 5.32 4.29
N LEU A 34 -7.04 6.48 3.89
CA LEU A 34 -6.77 7.59 4.81
C LEU A 34 -7.92 8.59 4.80
N LEU A 35 -8.35 8.99 3.60
CA LEU A 35 -9.38 10.01 3.43
C LEU A 35 -10.04 9.90 2.06
N LYS A 36 -11.21 10.53 1.95
CA LYS A 36 -11.97 10.65 0.70
C LYS A 36 -12.30 12.11 0.48
N VAL A 37 -11.86 12.67 -0.64
CA VAL A 37 -12.16 14.05 -1.05
C VAL A 37 -13.01 13.98 -2.32
N GLY A 38 -14.28 14.34 -2.19
CA GLY A 38 -15.25 14.19 -3.28
C GLY A 38 -15.38 12.73 -3.73
N LYS A 39 -15.04 12.46 -5.00
CA LYS A 39 -15.05 11.11 -5.58
C LYS A 39 -13.70 10.39 -5.45
N THR A 40 -12.65 11.08 -5.01
CA THR A 40 -11.28 10.56 -4.96
C THR A 40 -10.98 9.96 -3.59
N VAL A 41 -10.44 8.74 -3.59
CA VAL A 41 -10.01 8.03 -2.38
C VAL A 41 -8.49 8.06 -2.30
N TYR A 42 -7.98 8.45 -1.14
CA TYR A 42 -6.55 8.44 -0.83
C TYR A 42 -6.23 7.27 0.08
N TYR A 43 -5.17 6.56 -0.27
CA TYR A 43 -4.62 5.42 0.42
C TYR A 43 -3.30 5.79 1.09
N ASP A 44 -2.84 4.96 2.01
CA ASP A 44 -1.49 5.05 2.53
C ASP A 44 -0.50 4.46 1.52
N TRP A 45 0.41 5.29 1.04
CA TRP A 45 1.46 4.90 0.09
C TRP A 45 2.33 3.76 0.62
N LEU A 46 2.73 3.83 1.89
CA LEU A 46 3.61 2.82 2.48
C LEU A 46 2.92 1.47 2.59
N ASP A 47 1.60 1.47 2.77
CA ASP A 47 0.80 0.26 2.80
C ASP A 47 0.72 -0.39 1.41
N LEU A 48 0.44 0.41 0.36
CA LEU A 48 0.43 -0.07 -1.03
C LEU A 48 1.80 -0.60 -1.47
N CYS A 49 2.89 0.06 -1.08
CA CYS A 49 4.25 -0.44 -1.30
C CYS A 49 4.49 -1.78 -0.62
N THR A 50 3.98 -1.97 0.60
CA THR A 50 4.14 -3.22 1.36
C THR A 50 3.42 -4.36 0.65
N ILE A 51 2.19 -4.13 0.18
CA ILE A 51 1.43 -5.10 -0.64
C ILE A 51 2.21 -5.44 -1.91
N GLY A 52 2.64 -4.42 -2.67
CA GLY A 52 3.37 -4.60 -3.92
C GLY A 52 4.67 -5.39 -3.74
N ARG A 53 5.45 -5.07 -2.69
CA ARG A 53 6.68 -5.79 -2.34
C ARG A 53 6.40 -7.27 -2.08
N GLN A 54 5.42 -7.58 -1.22
CA GLN A 54 5.06 -8.95 -0.85
C GLN A 54 4.64 -9.77 -2.09
N ILE A 55 3.84 -9.18 -2.98
CA ILE A 55 3.46 -9.82 -4.25
C ILE A 55 4.70 -10.06 -5.13
N HIS A 56 5.57 -9.06 -5.27
CA HIS A 56 6.77 -9.16 -6.12
C HIS A 56 7.72 -10.28 -5.66
N ILE A 57 7.91 -10.44 -4.35
CA ILE A 57 8.76 -11.49 -3.77
C ILE A 57 8.03 -12.83 -3.58
N GLY A 58 6.77 -12.94 -4.02
CA GLY A 58 5.97 -14.17 -3.92
C GLY A 58 5.57 -14.57 -2.49
N GLN A 59 5.63 -13.64 -1.54
CA GLN A 59 5.26 -13.89 -0.14
C GLN A 59 3.80 -13.49 0.15
N LYS A 60 3.26 -14.06 1.22
CA LYS A 60 1.90 -13.79 1.66
C LYS A 60 1.80 -12.33 2.13
N VAL A 61 0.91 -11.57 1.50
CA VAL A 61 0.55 -10.22 1.98
C VAL A 61 -0.18 -10.37 3.33
N PRO A 62 0.28 -9.69 4.40
CA PRO A 62 -0.42 -9.73 5.68
C PRO A 62 -1.84 -9.15 5.54
N PRO A 63 -2.86 -9.79 6.16
CA PRO A 63 -4.26 -9.45 5.97
C PRO A 63 -4.65 -8.07 6.51
N SER A 64 -3.99 -7.58 7.57
CA SER A 64 -4.29 -6.29 8.19
C SER A 64 -3.26 -5.22 7.81
N PRO A 65 -3.67 -3.94 7.74
CA PRO A 65 -2.72 -2.81 7.65
C PRO A 65 -1.75 -2.74 8.83
N GLU A 66 -2.18 -3.14 10.03
CA GLU A 66 -1.37 -3.14 11.25
C GLU A 66 -0.22 -4.15 11.16
N GLU A 67 -0.49 -5.39 10.72
CA GLU A 67 0.57 -6.40 10.49
C GLU A 67 1.53 -5.96 9.37
N ARG A 68 1.04 -5.21 8.38
CA ARG A 68 1.89 -4.62 7.34
C ARG A 68 2.78 -3.51 7.88
N ASP A 69 2.31 -2.73 8.85
CA ASP A 69 3.11 -1.74 9.56
C ASP A 69 4.17 -2.41 10.44
N GLU A 70 3.82 -3.50 11.15
CA GLU A 70 4.76 -4.32 11.94
C GLU A 70 5.84 -4.93 11.06
N LEU A 71 5.47 -5.54 9.94
CA LEU A 71 6.40 -6.06 8.94
C LEU A 71 7.37 -4.97 8.46
N ARG A 72 6.86 -3.76 8.21
CA ARG A 72 7.69 -2.63 7.78
C ARG A 72 8.61 -2.13 8.90
N ALA A 73 8.13 -2.11 10.14
CA ALA A 73 8.92 -1.75 11.31
C ALA A 73 10.05 -2.76 11.56
N ALA A 74 9.77 -4.06 11.43
CA ALA A 74 10.76 -5.13 11.57
C ALA A 74 11.83 -5.12 10.48
N LEU A 75 11.50 -4.66 9.27
CA LEU A 75 12.42 -4.55 8.14
C LEU A 75 13.28 -3.29 8.15
N LYS A 76 12.92 -2.27 8.94
CA LYS A 76 13.82 -1.13 9.16
C LYS A 76 14.93 -1.62 10.10
N PRO A 77 16.21 -1.60 9.69
CA PRO A 77 17.28 -1.80 10.66
C PRO A 77 17.14 -0.73 11.75
N ALA A 78 17.31 -1.14 13.01
CA ALA A 78 17.45 -0.21 14.12
C ALA A 78 18.59 0.75 13.76
N ALA A 79 18.24 1.99 13.44
CA ALA A 79 19.19 3.05 13.16
C ALA A 79 19.92 3.46 14.44
#